data_AF-A0A8T0XXI6-F1
#
_entry.id   AF-A0A8T0XXI6-F1
#
_cell.length_a   1.000
_cell.length_b   1.000
_cell.length_c   1.000
_cell.angle_alpha   90.00
_cell.angle_beta   90.00
_cell.angle_gamma   90.00
#
_symmetry.space_group_name_H-M   'P 1'
#
loop_
_entity.id
_entity.type
_entity.pdbx_description
1 polymer ?
#
loop_
_entity_poly.entity_id
_entity_poly.type
_entity_poly.pdbx_seq_one_letter_code
_entity_poly.pdbx_strand_id
1 'polypeptide(L)'
;MTKLYGTETVDFAREEDAFIDRPVGGSHRRHSWGAMVFAAVLGVAGLSCVATMHKSLMTQQEMIAKMQQQLDAMHSVGMLVDEDTTWDSGKMKFKKAKKFPTKFAVDYVTPLKTQDERGTCWDFATVGVLENSYRQQGIAHGWLQEDQYMAISEQAYGAEVLRLCAGPPGSPQQVACLIPGNGIWKNSTEGGDATLLMYLMNGLKDNIYPHSICPYYPDDGNDTVCAGLTSEKRKTNPLSLKIKRLDNLMDEALIKRTMLKHRQAMSLTTATPYTTHYYPCIGEFAAQGRCNPASTSCTLCPPELSMTTCCVPIE
;
A
#
# COMPACT_ATOMS: atom_id res chain seq x y z
N MET A 1 12.54 4.39 -50.76
CA MET A 1 13.27 4.43 -49.47
C MET A 1 12.25 4.68 -48.38
N THR A 2 11.82 3.61 -47.71
CA THR A 2 10.78 3.69 -46.69
C THR A 2 11.30 2.90 -45.50
N LYS A 3 11.63 3.60 -44.41
CA LYS A 3 12.15 3.01 -43.16
C LYS A 3 11.02 2.23 -42.49
N LEU A 4 11.25 0.93 -42.26
CA LEU A 4 10.47 0.11 -41.33
C LEU A 4 10.72 0.63 -39.91
N TYR A 5 9.65 1.05 -39.23
CA TYR A 5 9.65 1.15 -37.77
C TYR A 5 9.33 -0.23 -37.20
N GLY A 6 10.23 -0.73 -36.34
CA GLY A 6 10.05 -1.99 -35.63
C GLY A 6 8.90 -1.89 -34.64
N THR A 7 8.04 -2.91 -34.66
CA THR A 7 7.01 -3.14 -33.66
C THR A 7 7.67 -3.72 -32.41
N GLU A 8 7.98 -2.89 -31.43
CA GLU A 8 8.19 -3.37 -30.05
C GLU A 8 6.84 -3.82 -29.50
N THR A 9 6.73 -5.12 -29.21
CA THR A 9 5.55 -5.72 -28.59
C THR A 9 5.49 -5.30 -27.12
N VAL A 10 4.51 -4.47 -26.77
CA VAL A 10 4.16 -4.15 -25.38
C VAL A 10 3.60 -5.42 -24.72
N ASP A 11 4.29 -5.91 -23.69
CA ASP A 11 3.99 -7.16 -22.98
C ASP A 11 2.90 -6.92 -21.91
N PHE A 12 1.64 -7.00 -22.33
CA PHE A 12 0.48 -6.86 -21.42
C PHE A 12 0.42 -8.02 -20.43
N ALA A 13 0.11 -7.70 -19.16
CA ALA A 13 -0.14 -8.70 -18.12
C ALA A 13 -1.36 -9.58 -18.46
N ARG A 14 -1.26 -10.87 -18.14
CA ARG A 14 -2.34 -11.83 -18.32
C ARG A 14 -3.20 -11.90 -17.07
N GLU A 15 -4.46 -12.33 -17.22
CA GLU A 15 -5.44 -12.43 -16.13
C GLU A 15 -5.00 -13.37 -14.99
N GLU A 16 -4.18 -14.37 -15.32
CA GLU A 16 -3.54 -15.31 -14.37
C GLU A 16 -2.52 -14.64 -13.43
N ASP A 17 -2.08 -13.42 -13.74
CA ASP A 17 -1.11 -12.65 -12.96
C ASP A 17 -1.77 -11.88 -11.78
N ALA A 18 -3.09 -12.00 -11.57
CA ALA A 18 -3.81 -11.16 -10.60
C ALA A 18 -4.03 -11.79 -9.20
N PHE A 19 -4.11 -13.12 -9.04
CA PHE A 19 -4.63 -13.68 -7.77
C PHE A 19 -3.89 -14.89 -7.23
N ILE A 20 -3.55 -14.87 -5.94
CA ILE A 20 -3.05 -16.04 -5.21
C ILE A 20 -3.90 -17.27 -5.55
N ASP A 21 -3.29 -18.27 -6.19
CA ASP A 21 -3.93 -19.55 -6.47
C ASP A 21 -4.43 -20.16 -5.16
N ARG A 22 -5.74 -20.08 -4.91
CA ARG A 22 -6.37 -20.93 -3.92
C ARG A 22 -6.51 -22.32 -4.56
N PRO A 23 -6.09 -23.40 -3.88
CA PRO A 23 -6.43 -24.74 -4.34
C PRO A 23 -7.95 -24.89 -4.26
N VAL A 24 -8.62 -24.86 -5.42
CA VAL A 24 -10.05 -25.13 -5.52
C VAL A 24 -10.22 -26.63 -5.26
N GLY A 25 -10.65 -26.95 -4.05
CA GLY A 25 -11.22 -28.25 -3.73
C GLY A 25 -12.37 -28.52 -4.67
N GLY A 26 -12.24 -29.57 -5.49
CA GLY A 26 -13.25 -29.95 -6.48
C GLY A 26 -14.60 -30.22 -5.83
N SER A 27 -15.61 -29.47 -6.26
CA SER A 27 -17.02 -29.79 -5.99
C SER A 27 -17.68 -30.16 -7.31
N HIS A 28 -18.13 -31.41 -7.38
CA HIS A 28 -18.77 -32.01 -8.53
C HIS A 28 -19.96 -31.19 -9.06
N ARG A 29 -19.96 -30.94 -10.38
CA ARG A 29 -21.14 -30.60 -11.15
C ARG A 29 -22.23 -31.66 -10.92
N ARG A 30 -23.39 -31.25 -10.41
CA ARG A 30 -24.66 -31.92 -10.66
C ARG A 30 -25.60 -30.96 -11.37
N HIS A 31 -25.92 -31.31 -12.62
CA HIS A 31 -27.05 -30.77 -13.36
C HIS A 31 -28.36 -31.12 -12.64
N SER A 32 -29.27 -30.16 -12.55
CA SER A 32 -30.70 -30.45 -12.57
C SER A 32 -31.44 -29.30 -13.24
N TRP A 33 -32.11 -29.63 -14.34
CA TRP A 33 -33.14 -28.80 -14.97
C TRP A 33 -34.31 -28.55 -14.01
N GLY A 34 -34.98 -27.40 -14.15
CA GLY A 34 -36.25 -27.17 -13.46
C GLY A 34 -36.73 -25.71 -13.48
N ALA A 35 -37.53 -25.41 -14.50
CA ALA A 35 -38.61 -24.41 -14.52
C ALA A 35 -38.27 -22.90 -14.49
N MET A 36 -38.49 -22.29 -15.66
CA MET A 36 -39.06 -20.94 -15.75
C MET A 36 -40.46 -20.87 -15.10
N VAL A 37 -40.79 -19.66 -14.64
CA VAL A 37 -42.10 -18.98 -14.54
C VAL A 37 -42.31 -18.45 -13.13
N PHE A 38 -42.24 -17.12 -12.98
CA PHE A 38 -43.21 -16.23 -12.30
C PHE A 38 -42.58 -14.84 -12.10
N ALA A 39 -42.56 -14.05 -13.17
CA ALA A 39 -42.42 -12.60 -13.10
C ALA A 39 -43.82 -12.02 -12.82
N ALA A 40 -44.11 -11.67 -11.56
CA ALA A 40 -45.17 -10.73 -11.16
C ALA A 40 -45.22 -10.41 -9.64
N VAL A 41 -44.28 -10.89 -8.80
CA VAL A 41 -44.28 -10.60 -7.33
C VAL A 41 -43.02 -9.87 -6.85
N LEU A 42 -42.08 -9.56 -7.75
CA LEU A 42 -40.75 -9.04 -7.40
C LEU A 42 -40.68 -7.56 -6.99
N GLY A 43 -41.79 -6.81 -7.04
CA GLY A 43 -41.82 -5.39 -6.65
C GLY A 43 -41.87 -5.12 -5.14
N VAL A 44 -42.41 -6.05 -4.34
CA VAL A 44 -42.60 -5.85 -2.87
C VAL A 44 -41.67 -6.75 -2.05
N ALA A 45 -41.29 -7.91 -2.59
CA ALA A 45 -40.31 -8.79 -1.96
C ALA A 45 -38.86 -8.23 -2.03
N GLY A 46 -38.51 -7.47 -3.08
CA GLY A 46 -37.18 -6.88 -3.24
C GLY A 46 -36.84 -5.84 -2.16
N LEU A 47 -37.79 -4.95 -1.82
CA LEU A 47 -37.59 -3.96 -0.74
C LEU A 47 -37.55 -4.62 0.65
N SER A 48 -38.30 -5.70 0.85
CA SER A 48 -38.29 -6.44 2.13
C SER A 48 -37.00 -7.22 2.33
N CYS A 49 -36.42 -7.78 1.25
CA CYS A 49 -35.14 -8.48 1.28
C CYS A 49 -33.97 -7.49 1.48
N VAL A 50 -34.01 -6.33 0.82
CA VAL A 50 -33.00 -5.27 1.01
C VAL A 50 -33.07 -4.67 2.42
N ALA A 51 -34.26 -4.44 2.98
CA ALA A 51 -34.41 -3.92 4.34
C ALA A 51 -33.99 -4.94 5.41
N THR A 52 -34.22 -6.24 5.20
CA THR A 52 -33.74 -7.29 6.11
C THR A 52 -32.24 -7.51 6.00
N MET A 53 -31.65 -7.42 4.80
CA MET A 53 -30.20 -7.43 4.63
C MET A 53 -29.54 -6.19 5.25
N HIS A 54 -30.13 -4.99 5.10
CA HIS A 54 -29.59 -3.77 5.70
C HIS A 54 -29.69 -3.80 7.23
N LYS A 55 -30.81 -4.25 7.80
CA LYS A 55 -30.92 -4.48 9.25
C LYS A 55 -29.91 -5.52 9.72
N SER A 56 -29.78 -6.65 9.04
CA SER A 56 -28.78 -7.67 9.38
C SER A 56 -27.35 -7.12 9.38
N LEU A 57 -26.99 -6.32 8.36
CA LEU A 57 -25.66 -5.71 8.25
C LEU A 57 -25.40 -4.70 9.39
N MET A 58 -26.40 -3.88 9.72
CA MET A 58 -26.31 -2.92 10.82
C MET A 58 -26.19 -3.63 12.17
N THR A 59 -26.95 -4.70 12.41
CA THR A 59 -26.81 -5.51 13.64
C THR A 59 -25.44 -6.20 13.71
N GLN A 60 -24.89 -6.64 12.56
CA GLN A 60 -23.54 -7.18 12.50
C GLN A 60 -22.48 -6.11 12.77
N GLN A 61 -22.60 -4.91 12.22
CA GLN A 61 -21.70 -3.79 12.51
C GLN A 61 -21.76 -3.37 13.98
N GLU A 62 -22.95 -3.37 14.59
CA GLU A 62 -23.12 -3.03 16.01
C GLU A 62 -22.48 -4.08 16.93
N MET A 63 -22.57 -5.37 16.56
CA MET A 63 -21.86 -6.44 17.25
C MET A 63 -20.34 -6.29 17.09
N ILE A 64 -19.84 -6.01 15.89
CA ILE A 64 -18.40 -5.77 15.64
C ILE A 64 -17.92 -4.57 16.45
N ALA A 65 -18.67 -3.46 16.50
CA ALA A 65 -18.32 -2.28 17.27
C ALA A 65 -18.27 -2.57 18.78
N LYS A 66 -19.25 -3.32 19.32
CA LYS A 66 -19.24 -3.75 20.73
C LYS A 66 -18.09 -4.71 21.03
N MET A 67 -17.77 -5.61 20.11
CA MET A 67 -16.62 -6.50 20.24
C MET A 67 -15.30 -5.72 20.21
N GLN A 68 -15.17 -4.74 19.32
CA GLN A 68 -14.01 -3.85 19.26
C GLN A 68 -13.86 -3.06 20.56
N GLN A 69 -14.95 -2.49 21.07
CA GLN A 69 -14.95 -1.76 22.34
C GLN A 69 -14.60 -2.65 23.54
N GLN A 70 -15.04 -3.91 23.54
CA GLN A 70 -14.61 -4.89 24.54
C GLN A 70 -13.12 -5.24 24.40
N LEU A 71 -12.61 -5.37 23.18
CA LEU A 71 -11.19 -5.63 22.91
C LEU A 71 -10.32 -4.47 23.39
N ASP A 72 -10.72 -3.24 23.12
CA ASP A 72 -10.02 -2.02 23.53
C ASP A 72 -10.03 -1.86 25.05
N ALA A 73 -11.18 -2.11 25.69
CA ALA A 73 -11.29 -2.13 27.14
C ALA A 73 -10.38 -3.21 27.76
N MET A 74 -10.34 -4.42 27.19
CA MET A 74 -9.47 -5.50 27.64
C MET A 74 -7.98 -5.16 27.46
N HIS A 75 -7.61 -4.50 26.36
CA HIS A 75 -6.26 -4.00 26.12
C HIS A 75 -5.84 -2.96 27.16
N SER A 76 -6.73 -2.04 27.53
CA SER A 76 -6.45 -1.00 28.54
C SER A 76 -6.17 -1.57 29.94
N VAL A 77 -6.76 -2.72 30.28
CA VAL A 77 -6.56 -3.42 31.57
C VAL A 77 -5.41 -4.44 31.46
N GLY A 78 -4.72 -4.50 30.32
CA GLY A 78 -3.58 -5.39 30.12
C GLY A 78 -3.98 -6.87 30.09
N MET A 79 -5.14 -7.20 29.53
CA MET A 79 -5.63 -8.57 29.34
C MET A 79 -5.74 -8.85 27.83
N LEU A 80 -5.12 -9.94 27.37
CA LEU A 80 -5.09 -10.33 25.95
C LEU A 80 -5.76 -11.68 25.76
N VAL A 81 -6.51 -11.85 24.67
CA VAL A 81 -6.99 -13.17 24.26
C VAL A 81 -5.79 -14.05 23.88
N ASP A 82 -5.77 -15.29 24.34
CA ASP A 82 -4.72 -16.26 24.02
C ASP A 82 -4.77 -16.63 22.53
N GLU A 83 -3.62 -16.57 21.86
CA GLU A 83 -3.51 -16.71 20.40
C GLU A 83 -3.89 -18.12 19.90
N ASP A 84 -3.85 -19.12 20.78
CA ASP A 84 -4.24 -20.51 20.50
C ASP A 84 -5.75 -20.77 20.67
N THR A 85 -6.56 -19.74 20.94
CA THR A 85 -8.01 -19.93 21.12
C THR A 85 -8.73 -19.96 19.78
N THR A 86 -9.13 -21.15 19.33
CA THR A 86 -10.05 -21.30 18.20
C THR A 86 -11.44 -20.80 18.57
N TRP A 87 -12.02 -19.97 17.70
CA TRP A 87 -13.33 -19.31 17.86
C TRP A 87 -14.50 -20.28 18.13
N ASP A 88 -14.31 -21.57 17.83
CA ASP A 88 -15.33 -22.62 17.93
C ASP A 88 -15.50 -23.17 19.35
N SER A 89 -14.61 -22.81 20.28
CA SER A 89 -14.70 -23.21 21.68
C SER A 89 -15.06 -22.00 22.52
N GLY A 90 -16.28 -21.95 23.06
CA GLY A 90 -16.86 -20.85 23.86
C GLY A 90 -16.15 -20.54 25.19
N LYS A 91 -14.83 -20.66 25.24
CA LYS A 91 -13.95 -20.33 26.37
C LYS A 91 -12.77 -19.49 25.84
N MET A 92 -12.98 -18.18 25.74
CA MET A 92 -11.87 -17.23 25.55
C MET A 92 -10.94 -17.30 26.77
N LYS A 93 -9.69 -17.72 26.56
CA LYS A 93 -8.66 -17.66 27.60
C LYS A 93 -7.97 -16.30 27.54
N PHE A 94 -7.83 -15.64 28.68
CA PHE A 94 -7.16 -14.35 28.78
C PHE A 94 -5.80 -14.50 29.48
N LYS A 95 -4.76 -13.89 28.89
CA LYS A 95 -3.41 -13.80 29.46
C LYS A 95 -3.11 -12.36 29.83
N LYS A 96 -2.38 -12.17 30.93
CA LYS A 96 -1.85 -10.86 31.31
C LYS A 96 -0.88 -10.38 30.22
N ALA A 97 -1.12 -9.19 29.68
CA ALA A 97 -0.30 -8.57 28.65
C ALA A 97 1.13 -8.46 29.17
N LYS A 98 2.08 -9.01 28.41
CA LYS A 98 3.49 -8.69 28.61
C LYS A 98 3.64 -7.18 28.47
N LYS A 99 4.30 -6.54 29.44
CA LYS A 99 4.57 -5.11 29.42
C LYS A 99 5.36 -4.78 28.14
N PHE A 100 4.85 -3.86 27.32
CA PHE A 100 5.59 -3.39 26.16
C PHE A 100 6.90 -2.74 26.61
N PRO A 101 8.00 -2.89 25.85
CA PRO A 101 9.19 -2.10 26.10
C PRO A 101 8.86 -0.63 25.87
N THR A 102 9.50 0.26 26.64
CA THR A 102 9.28 1.71 26.53
C THR A 102 9.81 2.29 25.23
N LYS A 103 10.76 1.60 24.60
CA LYS A 103 11.32 1.92 23.29
C LYS A 103 11.48 0.64 22.49
N PHE A 104 11.26 0.73 21.19
CA PHE A 104 11.41 -0.36 20.26
C PHE A 104 11.92 0.19 18.93
N ALA A 105 12.82 -0.56 18.29
CA ALA A 105 13.28 -0.31 16.94
C ALA A 105 13.32 -1.66 16.22
N VAL A 106 13.04 -1.61 14.92
CA VAL A 106 13.18 -2.76 14.02
C VAL A 106 14.62 -2.86 13.57
N ASP A 107 15.16 -4.07 13.56
CA ASP A 107 16.51 -4.35 13.05
C ASP A 107 16.48 -4.47 11.51
N TYR A 108 17.67 -4.41 10.90
CA TYR A 108 17.86 -4.68 9.47
C TYR A 108 17.11 -3.73 8.51
N VAL A 109 16.81 -2.51 8.94
CA VAL A 109 16.30 -1.46 8.04
C VAL A 109 17.36 -1.07 7.01
N THR A 110 16.96 -0.85 5.76
CA THR A 110 17.84 -0.41 4.69
C THR A 110 18.07 1.10 4.73
N PRO A 111 19.09 1.63 4.03
CA PRO A 111 19.35 3.07 3.99
C PRO A 111 18.15 3.88 3.51
N LEU A 112 18.04 5.10 4.03
CA LEU A 112 17.00 6.06 3.64
C LEU A 112 17.06 6.35 2.13
N LYS A 113 15.89 6.40 1.50
CA LYS A 113 15.71 6.80 0.10
C LYS A 113 14.77 8.02 0.03
N THR A 114 14.76 8.70 -1.10
CA THR A 114 13.90 9.86 -1.37
C THR A 114 12.99 9.57 -2.55
N GLN A 115 11.71 9.90 -2.40
CA GLN A 115 10.73 9.90 -3.50
C GLN A 115 10.75 11.20 -4.30
N ASP A 116 11.43 12.22 -3.76
CA ASP A 116 11.50 13.59 -4.26
C ASP A 116 10.10 14.19 -4.44
N GLU A 117 9.82 14.82 -5.59
CA GLU A 117 8.58 15.57 -5.81
C GLU A 117 7.40 14.68 -6.25
N ARG A 118 7.63 13.37 -6.40
CA ARG A 118 6.62 12.41 -6.89
C ARG A 118 5.79 11.82 -5.77
N GLY A 119 4.51 11.56 -6.03
CA GLY A 119 3.57 10.88 -5.15
C GLY A 119 3.73 9.37 -5.07
N THR A 120 4.97 8.88 -5.06
CA THR A 120 5.37 7.46 -5.09
C THR A 120 5.60 6.86 -3.71
N CYS A 121 5.31 7.57 -2.61
CA CYS A 121 5.53 7.09 -1.23
C CYS A 121 5.06 5.65 -0.96
N TRP A 122 3.99 5.21 -1.64
CA TRP A 122 3.43 3.88 -1.54
C TRP A 122 4.38 2.79 -2.07
N ASP A 123 5.10 3.03 -3.17
CA ASP A 123 6.06 2.07 -3.70
C ASP A 123 7.30 1.98 -2.82
N PHE A 124 7.83 3.12 -2.34
CA PHE A 124 8.91 3.18 -1.35
C PHE A 124 8.53 2.46 -0.06
N ALA A 125 7.30 2.65 0.43
CA ALA A 125 6.80 1.97 1.62
C ALA A 125 6.73 0.44 1.41
N THR A 126 6.20 -0.01 0.26
CA THR A 126 6.18 -1.44 -0.06
C THR A 126 7.58 -2.01 -0.19
N VAL A 127 8.45 -1.35 -0.98
CA VAL A 127 9.83 -1.77 -1.21
C VAL A 127 10.62 -1.82 0.09
N GLY A 128 10.49 -0.83 0.98
CA GLY A 128 11.16 -0.83 2.28
C GLY A 128 10.80 -2.04 3.15
N VAL A 129 9.53 -2.48 3.13
CA VAL A 129 9.10 -3.71 3.83
C VAL A 129 9.70 -4.96 3.18
N LEU A 130 9.73 -5.01 1.85
CA LEU A 130 10.30 -6.13 1.09
C LEU A 130 11.81 -6.27 1.33
N GLU A 131 12.55 -5.16 1.27
CA GLU A 131 13.99 -5.13 1.54
C GLU A 131 14.31 -5.53 2.99
N ASN A 132 13.56 -5.01 3.97
CA ASN A 132 13.73 -5.39 5.37
C ASN A 132 13.50 -6.91 5.56
N SER A 133 12.44 -7.44 4.96
CA SER A 133 12.12 -8.87 5.01
C SER A 133 13.19 -9.73 4.32
N TYR A 134 13.67 -9.29 3.16
CA TYR A 134 14.72 -9.97 2.42
C TYR A 134 16.04 -9.97 3.20
N ARG A 135 16.42 -8.84 3.81
CA ARG A 135 17.65 -8.75 4.60
C ARG A 135 17.60 -9.62 5.85
N GLN A 136 16.47 -9.63 6.56
CA GLN A 136 16.25 -10.56 7.68
C GLN A 136 16.46 -12.02 7.27
N GLN A 137 15.86 -12.41 6.14
CA GLN A 137 16.03 -13.76 5.61
C GLN A 137 17.48 -14.03 5.20
N GLY A 138 18.10 -13.11 4.46
CA GLY A 138 19.46 -13.26 3.97
C GLY A 138 20.47 -13.45 5.11
N ILE A 139 20.36 -12.68 6.19
CA ILE A 139 21.22 -12.83 7.37
C ILE A 139 20.93 -14.16 8.09
N ALA A 140 19.66 -14.50 8.33
CA ALA A 140 19.28 -15.74 8.99
C ALA A 140 19.76 -17.02 8.25
N HIS A 141 19.89 -16.94 6.92
CA HIS A 141 20.38 -18.02 6.08
C HIS A 141 21.89 -17.92 5.75
N GLY A 142 22.59 -16.88 6.20
CA GLY A 142 24.01 -16.67 5.91
C GLY A 142 24.31 -16.25 4.46
N TRP A 143 23.33 -15.74 3.72
CA TRP A 143 23.49 -15.21 2.37
C TRP A 143 24.02 -13.77 2.35
N LEU A 144 23.72 -13.01 3.40
CA LEU A 144 24.14 -11.62 3.58
C LEU A 144 24.87 -11.47 4.91
N GLN A 145 25.91 -10.64 4.90
CA GLN A 145 26.55 -10.14 6.11
C GLN A 145 25.68 -9.06 6.76
N GLU A 146 25.96 -8.72 8.02
CA GLU A 146 25.17 -7.72 8.77
C GLU A 146 25.19 -6.33 8.11
N ASP A 147 26.26 -5.96 7.43
CA ASP A 147 26.44 -4.69 6.71
C ASP A 147 25.98 -4.73 5.25
N GLN A 148 25.47 -5.87 4.78
CA GLN A 148 24.99 -6.05 3.41
C GLN A 148 23.47 -5.95 3.33
N TYR A 149 23.01 -5.45 2.18
CA TYR A 149 21.59 -5.41 1.83
C TYR A 149 21.43 -5.48 0.30
N MET A 150 20.24 -5.91 -0.13
CA MET A 150 19.84 -5.86 -1.53
C MET A 150 18.87 -4.68 -1.68
N ALA A 151 19.22 -3.75 -2.55
CA ALA A 151 18.33 -2.65 -2.93
C ALA A 151 17.42 -3.10 -4.08
N ILE A 152 16.11 -2.95 -3.90
CA ILE A 152 15.09 -3.13 -4.93
C ILE A 152 14.88 -1.79 -5.64
N SER A 153 14.54 -1.84 -6.93
CA SER A 153 14.21 -0.66 -7.73
C SER A 153 12.74 -0.26 -7.55
N GLU A 154 12.48 0.88 -6.90
CA GLU A 154 11.16 1.52 -6.83
C GLU A 154 10.62 1.87 -8.22
N GLN A 155 11.49 2.38 -9.11
CA GLN A 155 11.11 2.71 -10.48
C GLN A 155 10.62 1.50 -11.27
N ALA A 156 11.34 0.38 -11.17
CA ALA A 156 10.92 -0.87 -11.82
C ALA A 156 9.63 -1.42 -11.18
N TYR A 157 9.50 -1.32 -9.86
CA TYR A 157 8.30 -1.75 -9.14
C TYR A 157 7.07 -0.95 -9.59
N GLY A 158 7.14 0.38 -9.60
CA GLY A 158 6.06 1.26 -10.07
C GLY A 158 5.69 0.96 -11.53
N ALA A 159 6.67 0.83 -12.42
CA ALA A 159 6.44 0.50 -13.83
C ALA A 159 5.76 -0.87 -14.01
N GLU A 160 6.14 -1.88 -13.23
CA GLU A 160 5.49 -3.20 -13.26
C GLU A 160 4.07 -3.15 -12.70
N VAL A 161 3.82 -2.38 -11.64
CA VAL A 161 2.44 -2.14 -11.17
C VAL A 161 1.60 -1.51 -12.27
N LEU A 162 2.08 -0.45 -12.93
CA LEU A 162 1.36 0.16 -14.06
C LEU A 162 1.09 -0.85 -15.18
N ARG A 163 2.08 -1.67 -15.54
CA ARG A 163 1.92 -2.72 -16.56
C ARG A 163 0.88 -3.77 -16.17
N LEU A 164 0.86 -4.20 -14.91
CA LEU A 164 -0.12 -5.15 -14.38
C LEU A 164 -1.52 -4.53 -14.33
N CYS A 165 -1.63 -3.24 -14.03
CA CYS A 165 -2.88 -2.50 -14.01
C CYS A 165 -3.42 -2.15 -15.41
N ALA A 166 -2.58 -2.17 -16.46
CA ALA A 166 -2.93 -1.88 -17.85
C ALA A 166 -3.70 -3.02 -18.56
N GLY A 167 -4.29 -3.96 -17.80
CA GLY A 167 -5.12 -5.04 -18.33
C GLY A 167 -6.40 -4.54 -19.04
N PRO A 168 -7.13 -5.43 -19.75
CA PRO A 168 -8.36 -5.07 -20.44
C PRO A 168 -9.37 -4.37 -19.52
N PRO A 169 -10.22 -3.45 -20.05
CA PRO A 169 -11.31 -2.85 -19.31
C PRO A 169 -12.16 -3.86 -18.54
N GLY A 170 -12.28 -3.69 -17.23
CA GLY A 170 -13.05 -4.57 -16.33
C GLY A 170 -12.35 -5.89 -15.96
N SER A 171 -11.10 -6.10 -16.39
CA SER A 171 -10.30 -7.25 -15.93
C SER A 171 -10.08 -7.16 -14.41
N PRO A 172 -9.95 -8.30 -13.72
CA PRO A 172 -9.81 -8.30 -12.27
C PRO A 172 -8.58 -7.52 -11.77
N GLN A 173 -7.45 -7.58 -12.48
CA GLN A 173 -6.27 -6.76 -12.16
C GLN A 173 -6.53 -5.27 -12.35
N GLN A 174 -7.22 -4.86 -13.42
CA GLN A 174 -7.54 -3.46 -13.63
C GLN A 174 -8.48 -2.94 -12.53
N VAL A 175 -9.50 -3.73 -12.17
CA VAL A 175 -10.44 -3.38 -11.08
C VAL A 175 -9.71 -3.22 -9.75
N ALA A 176 -8.73 -4.09 -9.46
CA ALA A 176 -7.95 -4.00 -8.24
C ALA A 176 -7.11 -2.71 -8.15
N CYS A 177 -6.75 -2.13 -9.30
CA CYS A 177 -6.01 -0.87 -9.36
C CYS A 177 -6.90 0.39 -9.35
N LEU A 178 -8.23 0.24 -9.39
CA LEU A 178 -9.20 1.35 -9.30
C LEU A 178 -9.38 1.81 -7.85
N ILE A 179 -8.32 2.33 -7.25
CA ILE A 179 -8.37 2.93 -5.91
C ILE A 179 -8.68 4.42 -6.06
N PRO A 180 -9.75 4.94 -5.42
CA PRO A 180 -10.09 6.35 -5.51
C PRO A 180 -8.92 7.25 -5.11
N GLY A 181 -8.60 8.24 -5.94
CA GLY A 181 -7.54 9.21 -5.67
C GLY A 181 -6.16 8.86 -6.21
N ASN A 182 -5.93 7.62 -6.70
CA ASN A 182 -4.67 7.27 -7.35
C ASN A 182 -4.61 7.72 -8.82
N GLY A 183 -3.39 7.82 -9.36
CA GLY A 183 -3.06 8.13 -10.75
C GLY A 183 -2.86 6.91 -11.64
N ILE A 184 -2.94 5.70 -11.08
CA ILE A 184 -2.57 4.44 -11.77
C ILE A 184 -3.42 4.20 -13.02
N TRP A 185 -4.72 4.48 -12.96
CA TRP A 185 -5.62 4.38 -14.11
C TRP A 185 -5.31 5.40 -15.22
N LYS A 186 -4.55 6.45 -14.92
CA LYS A 186 -4.00 7.42 -15.89
C LYS A 186 -2.58 7.06 -16.33
N ASN A 187 -2.12 5.84 -16.05
CA ASN A 187 -0.75 5.39 -16.32
C ASN A 187 0.30 6.27 -15.60
N SER A 188 0.01 6.61 -14.35
CA SER A 188 0.87 7.41 -13.46
C SER A 188 1.01 6.73 -12.10
N THR A 189 2.19 6.82 -11.50
CA THR A 189 2.49 6.27 -10.17
C THR A 189 2.05 7.17 -9.03
N GLU A 190 1.48 8.34 -9.33
CA GLU A 190 1.01 9.30 -8.34
C GLU A 190 -0.11 8.72 -7.45
N GLY A 191 0.06 8.80 -6.13
CA GLY A 191 -1.03 8.53 -5.17
C GLY A 191 -1.49 7.08 -5.07
N GLY A 192 -0.61 6.10 -5.35
CA GLY A 192 -0.90 4.67 -5.16
C GLY A 192 -1.01 4.25 -3.68
N ASP A 193 -1.16 2.94 -3.45
CA ASP A 193 -1.32 2.36 -2.11
C ASP A 193 -0.53 1.04 -1.96
N ALA A 194 0.12 0.83 -0.81
CA ALA A 194 0.94 -0.35 -0.56
C ALA A 194 0.15 -1.68 -0.62
N THR A 195 -1.17 -1.65 -0.43
CA THR A 195 -2.07 -2.80 -0.55
C THR A 195 -2.15 -3.36 -1.97
N LEU A 196 -1.72 -2.60 -2.99
CA LEU A 196 -1.60 -3.08 -4.36
C LEU A 196 -0.72 -4.33 -4.46
N LEU A 197 0.27 -4.49 -3.57
CA LEU A 197 1.06 -5.71 -3.49
C LEU A 197 0.19 -6.96 -3.24
N MET A 198 -0.84 -6.86 -2.38
CA MET A 198 -1.74 -7.97 -2.09
C MET A 198 -2.53 -8.37 -3.35
N TYR A 199 -3.01 -7.37 -4.09
CA TYR A 199 -3.86 -7.58 -5.26
C TYR A 199 -3.11 -7.97 -6.52
N LEU A 200 -1.83 -7.65 -6.63
CA LEU A 200 -1.02 -7.89 -7.82
C LEU A 200 0.07 -8.94 -7.58
N MET A 201 -0.01 -9.66 -6.44
CA MET A 201 1.07 -10.53 -5.98
C MET A 201 1.45 -11.59 -7.02
N ASN A 202 0.50 -12.12 -7.79
CA ASN A 202 0.80 -13.15 -8.77
C ASN A 202 1.73 -12.65 -9.88
N GLY A 203 1.54 -11.42 -10.34
CA GLY A 203 2.40 -10.77 -11.30
C GLY A 203 3.68 -10.25 -10.65
N LEU A 204 3.56 -9.61 -9.48
CA LEU A 204 4.70 -9.01 -8.80
C LEU A 204 5.69 -10.03 -8.24
N LYS A 205 5.27 -11.27 -7.94
CA LYS A 205 6.13 -12.27 -7.30
C LYS A 205 7.44 -12.52 -8.05
N ASP A 206 7.42 -12.49 -9.38
CA ASP A 206 8.60 -12.71 -10.22
C ASP A 206 9.06 -11.42 -10.94
N ASN A 207 8.44 -10.28 -10.62
CA ASN A 207 8.67 -8.98 -11.25
C ASN A 207 9.16 -7.92 -10.24
N ILE A 208 9.99 -8.34 -9.28
CA ILE A 208 10.78 -7.44 -8.42
C ILE A 208 12.22 -7.46 -8.88
N TYR A 209 12.84 -6.29 -9.04
CA TYR A 209 14.15 -6.19 -9.65
C TYR A 209 15.14 -5.43 -8.76
N PRO A 210 16.45 -5.75 -8.86
CA PRO A 210 17.48 -5.00 -8.13
C PRO A 210 17.55 -3.56 -8.62
N HIS A 211 17.92 -2.62 -7.75
CA HIS A 211 18.07 -1.20 -8.06
C HIS A 211 18.90 -0.93 -9.33
N SER A 212 19.91 -1.76 -9.61
CA SER A 212 20.79 -1.65 -10.79
C SER A 212 20.08 -1.81 -12.14
N ILE A 213 18.89 -2.39 -12.20
CA ILE A 213 18.14 -2.49 -13.47
C ILE A 213 17.62 -1.12 -13.93
N CYS A 214 17.36 -0.24 -12.97
CA CYS A 214 16.53 0.93 -13.15
C CYS A 214 16.65 1.86 -11.94
N PRO A 215 17.59 2.81 -11.99
CA PRO A 215 17.66 3.87 -10.99
C PRO A 215 16.34 4.66 -10.94
N TYR A 216 16.06 5.26 -9.79
CA TYR A 216 14.87 6.08 -9.60
C TYR A 216 14.97 7.40 -10.36
N TYR A 217 13.90 7.80 -11.04
CA TYR A 217 13.79 9.11 -11.68
C TYR A 217 13.03 10.05 -10.73
N PRO A 218 13.67 11.14 -10.28
CA PRO A 218 13.05 12.07 -9.34
C PRO A 218 11.95 12.93 -9.98
N ASP A 219 12.06 13.16 -11.30
CA ASP A 219 11.17 14.04 -12.04
C ASP A 219 9.90 13.33 -12.54
N ASP A 220 8.79 14.05 -12.51
CA ASP A 220 7.49 13.63 -13.06
C ASP A 220 7.55 13.22 -14.54
N GLY A 221 6.58 12.40 -14.96
CA GLY A 221 6.43 11.98 -16.36
C GLY A 221 7.32 10.81 -16.77
N ASN A 222 8.12 10.29 -15.84
CA ASN A 222 8.98 9.12 -16.04
C ASN A 222 8.38 7.82 -15.46
N ASP A 223 7.07 7.79 -15.17
CA ASP A 223 6.39 6.71 -14.45
C ASP A 223 6.61 5.29 -15.02
N THR A 224 6.66 5.17 -16.36
CA THR A 224 6.87 3.89 -17.06
C THR A 224 8.29 3.69 -17.57
N VAL A 225 9.18 4.67 -17.36
CA VAL A 225 10.51 4.69 -17.97
C VAL A 225 11.42 3.73 -17.22
N CYS A 226 11.79 2.65 -17.90
CA CYS A 226 12.72 1.68 -17.36
C CYS A 226 13.38 0.82 -18.45
N ALA A 227 14.43 1.34 -19.09
CA ALA A 227 15.07 0.69 -20.23
C ALA A 227 15.64 -0.72 -19.91
N GLY A 228 15.99 -0.98 -18.65
CA GLY A 228 16.47 -2.29 -18.20
C GLY A 228 15.37 -3.36 -18.14
N LEU A 229 14.08 -2.99 -18.09
CA LEU A 229 12.96 -3.92 -18.03
C LEU A 229 12.57 -4.46 -19.42
N THR A 230 13.46 -5.25 -20.02
CA THR A 230 13.19 -5.96 -21.27
C THR A 230 12.44 -7.27 -21.02
N SER A 231 11.74 -7.80 -22.03
CA SER A 231 11.09 -9.13 -21.93
C SER A 231 12.07 -10.26 -21.62
N GLU A 232 13.35 -10.12 -22.00
CA GLU A 232 14.39 -11.06 -21.60
C GLU A 232 14.69 -10.95 -20.10
N LYS A 233 14.87 -9.72 -19.58
CA LYS A 233 15.12 -9.50 -18.16
C LYS A 233 13.99 -9.96 -17.26
N ARG A 234 12.73 -9.87 -17.71
CA ARG A 234 11.58 -10.45 -17.00
C ARG A 234 11.67 -11.97 -16.85
N LYS A 235 12.17 -12.66 -17.88
CA LYS A 235 12.33 -14.12 -17.87
C LYS A 235 13.54 -14.60 -17.09
N THR A 236 14.61 -13.81 -17.06
CA THR A 236 15.87 -14.17 -16.41
C THR A 236 16.02 -13.55 -15.02
N ASN A 237 14.95 -12.97 -14.45
CA ASN A 237 15.01 -12.33 -13.15
C ASN A 237 15.32 -13.38 -12.06
N PRO A 238 16.44 -13.27 -11.33
CA PRO A 238 16.76 -14.24 -10.28
C PRO A 238 15.96 -14.00 -8.99
N LEU A 239 15.30 -12.84 -8.86
CA LEU A 239 14.55 -12.49 -7.67
C LEU A 239 13.11 -13.00 -7.80
N SER A 240 12.64 -13.64 -6.72
CA SER A 240 11.24 -14.03 -6.58
C SER A 240 10.80 -13.82 -5.13
N LEU A 241 9.55 -13.40 -4.95
CA LEU A 241 8.92 -13.17 -3.66
C LEU A 241 7.96 -14.29 -3.32
N LYS A 242 8.00 -14.72 -2.06
CA LYS A 242 6.97 -15.56 -1.46
C LYS A 242 6.40 -14.89 -0.22
N ILE A 243 5.24 -14.23 -0.36
CA ILE A 243 4.52 -13.67 0.77
C ILE A 243 3.97 -14.83 1.62
N LYS A 244 4.46 -14.93 2.87
CA LYS A 244 3.96 -15.91 3.84
C LYS A 244 2.68 -15.44 4.53
N ARG A 245 2.61 -14.14 4.79
CA ARG A 245 1.49 -13.48 5.47
C ARG A 245 1.49 -11.99 5.15
N LEU A 246 0.31 -11.41 5.00
CA LEU A 246 0.11 -9.97 4.83
C LEU A 246 -1.11 -9.60 5.67
N ASP A 247 -0.91 -8.73 6.66
CA ASP A 247 -1.92 -8.32 7.63
C ASP A 247 -2.18 -6.82 7.50
N ASN A 248 -3.45 -6.42 7.54
CA ASN A 248 -3.85 -5.02 7.65
C ASN A 248 -4.27 -4.73 9.09
N LEU A 249 -3.57 -3.81 9.75
CA LEU A 249 -3.75 -3.50 11.17
C LEU A 249 -4.17 -2.05 11.33
N MET A 250 -5.25 -1.82 12.08
CA MET A 250 -5.76 -0.47 12.38
C MET A 250 -5.64 -0.10 13.87
N ASP A 251 -5.60 -1.10 14.77
CA ASP A 251 -5.50 -0.89 16.21
C ASP A 251 -4.04 -0.70 16.66
N GLU A 252 -3.78 0.36 17.42
CA GLU A 252 -2.44 0.72 17.91
C GLU A 252 -1.83 -0.40 18.77
N ALA A 253 -2.61 -1.03 19.64
CA ALA A 253 -2.10 -2.08 20.51
C ALA A 253 -1.71 -3.32 19.70
N LEU A 254 -2.50 -3.69 18.70
CA LEU A 254 -2.21 -4.79 17.78
C LEU A 254 -0.99 -4.48 16.91
N ILE A 255 -0.89 -3.27 16.35
CA ILE A 255 0.29 -2.79 15.60
C ILE A 255 1.55 -2.99 16.47
N LYS A 256 1.55 -2.47 17.69
CA LYS A 256 2.70 -2.61 18.61
C LYS A 256 3.04 -4.07 18.90
N ARG A 257 2.04 -4.96 19.08
CA ARG A 257 2.31 -6.39 19.32
C ARG A 257 2.91 -7.06 18.11
N THR A 258 2.37 -6.79 16.93
CA THR A 258 2.87 -7.36 15.67
C THR A 258 4.31 -6.91 15.44
N MET A 259 4.62 -5.63 15.65
CA MET A 259 6.00 -5.12 15.56
C MET A 259 6.94 -5.86 16.52
N LEU A 260 6.55 -6.05 17.78
CA LEU A 260 7.38 -6.78 18.75
C LEU A 260 7.54 -8.26 18.41
N LYS A 261 6.46 -8.90 17.95
CA LYS A 261 6.42 -10.34 17.66
C LYS A 261 7.26 -10.66 16.44
N HIS A 262 7.16 -9.86 15.40
CA HIS A 262 7.79 -10.13 14.11
C HIS A 262 9.12 -9.41 13.93
N ARG A 263 9.38 -8.33 14.69
CA ARG A 263 10.55 -7.45 14.53
C ARG A 263 10.79 -7.05 13.07
N GLN A 264 9.71 -6.73 12.37
CA GLN A 264 9.71 -6.40 10.94
C GLN A 264 9.18 -4.98 10.72
N ALA A 265 9.71 -4.34 9.67
CA ALA A 265 9.19 -3.07 9.19
C ALA A 265 7.76 -3.28 8.65
N MET A 266 6.93 -2.25 8.76
CA MET A 266 5.56 -2.27 8.27
C MET A 266 5.30 -1.01 7.47
N SER A 267 4.48 -1.16 6.42
CA SER A 267 3.90 -0.02 5.70
C SER A 267 2.90 0.68 6.61
N LEU A 268 2.91 2.01 6.59
CA LEU A 268 1.97 2.85 7.33
C LEU A 268 1.34 3.85 6.36
N THR A 269 0.01 3.82 6.28
CA THR A 269 -0.76 4.86 5.61
C THR A 269 -1.17 5.91 6.65
N THR A 270 -0.85 7.17 6.38
CA THR A 270 -1.26 8.30 7.21
C THR A 270 -1.56 9.50 6.33
N ALA A 271 -2.45 10.38 6.78
CA ALA A 271 -2.63 11.67 6.13
C ALA A 271 -1.41 12.53 6.45
N THR A 272 -0.67 12.94 5.43
CA THR A 272 0.43 13.89 5.59
C THR A 272 -0.16 15.29 5.82
N PRO A 273 0.03 15.91 6.99
CA PRO A 273 -0.41 17.27 7.18
C PRO A 273 0.52 18.20 6.38
N TYR A 274 -0.02 18.85 5.35
CA TYR A 274 0.66 19.97 4.72
C TYR A 274 0.68 21.13 5.70
N THR A 275 1.86 21.41 6.25
CA THR A 275 2.06 22.56 7.12
C THR A 275 2.73 23.62 6.25
N THR A 276 1.99 24.65 5.86
CA THR A 276 2.59 25.78 5.14
C THR A 276 3.55 26.49 6.08
N HIS A 277 4.84 26.45 5.74
CA HIS A 277 5.85 27.20 6.48
C HIS A 277 5.89 28.62 5.92
N TYR A 278 6.13 29.60 6.79
CA TYR A 278 6.21 31.00 6.38
C TYR A 278 7.60 31.52 6.68
N TYR A 279 8.26 32.07 5.67
CA TYR A 279 9.55 32.72 5.84
C TYR A 279 9.34 34.23 5.98
N PRO A 280 9.70 34.84 7.11
CA PRO A 280 9.51 36.26 7.32
C PRO A 280 10.45 37.08 6.43
N CYS A 281 9.91 38.12 5.79
CA CYS A 281 10.67 39.11 5.05
C CYS A 281 11.45 40.04 5.97
N ILE A 282 12.60 39.55 6.43
CA ILE A 282 13.55 40.25 7.32
C ILE A 282 14.98 40.17 6.77
N GLY A 283 15.85 41.09 7.20
CA GLY A 283 17.27 41.09 6.83
C GLY A 283 17.51 41.12 5.32
N GLU A 284 18.48 40.33 4.84
CA GLU A 284 18.81 40.22 3.41
C GLU A 284 17.66 39.62 2.58
N PHE A 285 16.81 38.80 3.18
CA PHE A 285 15.66 38.21 2.51
C PHE A 285 14.60 39.26 2.14
N ALA A 286 14.47 40.34 2.93
CA ALA A 286 13.54 41.43 2.68
C ALA A 286 13.84 42.18 1.36
N ALA A 287 15.09 42.13 0.87
CA ALA A 287 15.49 42.75 -0.40
C ALA A 287 15.06 41.94 -1.65
N GLN A 288 14.57 40.71 -1.46
CA GLN A 288 14.13 39.87 -2.58
C GLN A 288 12.77 40.34 -3.11
N GLY A 289 12.57 40.27 -4.43
CA GLY A 289 11.33 40.74 -5.07
C GLY A 289 10.05 40.05 -4.56
N ARG A 290 10.16 38.80 -4.07
CA ARG A 290 9.06 38.07 -3.42
C ARG A 290 8.61 38.66 -2.08
N CYS A 291 9.47 39.45 -1.44
CA CYS A 291 9.17 40.17 -0.20
C CYS A 291 8.63 41.59 -0.43
N ASN A 292 8.44 42.00 -1.68
CA ASN A 292 7.75 43.25 -1.97
C ASN A 292 6.26 43.11 -1.58
N PRO A 293 5.68 44.02 -0.78
CA PRO A 293 4.26 44.00 -0.45
C PRO A 293 3.31 44.03 -1.65
N ALA A 294 3.77 44.48 -2.82
CA ALA A 294 3.03 44.44 -4.08
C ALA A 294 3.14 43.09 -4.82
N SER A 295 4.00 42.17 -4.35
CA SER A 295 4.15 40.84 -4.92
C SER A 295 3.02 39.92 -4.49
N THR A 296 2.55 39.08 -5.40
CA THR A 296 1.56 38.02 -5.09
C THR A 296 2.12 36.93 -4.17
N SER A 297 3.45 36.86 -4.02
CA SER A 297 4.11 35.92 -3.11
C SER A 297 4.18 36.42 -1.65
N CYS A 298 3.91 37.71 -1.41
CA CYS A 298 3.92 38.28 -0.08
C CYS A 298 2.53 38.11 0.57
N THR A 299 2.46 37.34 1.65
CA THR A 299 1.24 37.13 2.43
C THR A 299 1.41 37.65 3.85
N LEU A 300 0.30 37.83 4.58
CA LEU A 300 0.35 38.23 5.98
C LEU A 300 1.03 37.15 6.81
N CYS A 301 2.02 37.55 7.62
CA CYS A 301 2.69 36.63 8.52
C CYS A 301 1.73 36.05 9.58
N PRO A 302 1.91 34.78 9.97
CA PRO A 302 1.26 34.22 11.14
C PRO A 302 1.53 35.05 12.41
N PRO A 303 0.62 35.08 13.39
CA PRO A 303 0.77 35.85 14.63
C PRO A 303 2.07 35.56 15.40
N GLU A 304 2.61 34.35 15.28
CA GLU A 304 3.85 33.91 15.91
C GLU A 304 5.10 34.53 15.26
N LEU A 305 4.99 35.09 14.05
CA LEU A 305 6.06 35.73 13.28
C LEU A 305 5.84 37.24 13.11
N SER A 306 5.58 37.94 14.22
CA SER A 306 5.25 39.37 14.25
C SER A 306 6.39 40.34 13.91
N MET A 307 7.58 39.84 13.55
CA MET A 307 8.75 40.65 13.23
C MET A 307 8.60 41.45 11.91
N THR A 308 7.66 41.04 11.05
CA THR A 308 7.33 41.71 9.80
C THR A 308 5.88 41.38 9.43
N THR A 309 5.26 42.21 8.59
CA THR A 309 3.89 41.96 8.11
C THR A 309 3.87 41.08 6.85
N CYS A 310 5.01 40.94 6.18
CA CYS A 310 5.14 40.19 4.92
C CYS A 310 5.92 38.90 5.13
N CYS A 311 5.29 37.77 4.83
CA CYS A 311 5.91 36.45 4.81
C CYS A 311 5.72 35.81 3.45
N VAL A 312 6.67 34.96 3.05
CA VAL A 312 6.54 34.14 1.85
C VAL A 312 6.20 32.71 2.28
N PRO A 313 5.10 32.12 1.80
CA PRO A 313 4.81 30.71 2.04
C PRO A 313 5.86 29.85 1.33
N ILE A 314 6.39 28.87 2.05
CA ILE A 314 7.24 27.81 1.53
C ILE A 314 6.41 26.52 1.65
N GLU A 315 6.14 25.93 0.50
CA GLU A 315 5.59 24.58 0.38
C GLU A 315 6.70 23.55 0.52
#